data_AF-A0A706NB56-F1
#
_entry.id   AF-A0A706NB56-F1
#
_cell.length_a   1.000
_cell.length_b   1.000
_cell.length_c   1.000
_cell.angle_alpha   90.00
_cell.angle_beta   90.00
_cell.angle_gamma   90.00
#
_symmetry.space_group_name_H-M   'P 1'
#
loop_
_entity.id
_entity.type
_entity.pdbx_description
1 polymer ?
#
loop_
_entity_poly.entity_id
_entity_poly.type
_entity_poly.pdbx_seq_one_letter_code
_entity_poly.pdbx_strand_id
1 'polypeptide(L)'
;TEKMTEAHKQLLSFQQRIADLSGKKLTADEQSVLAHKDEIALALQKLDISQQDLQHQNALNELKKKTLTLTSQLADEESRVRQQHAMALATMGMGDQQRGRYEERLKIQQHYQEQLEQLKRDSKAKGTYGSDEYRQAEQALKGSLDRRLAEWADYNAKVDAAQGDWTLGASRALDNFLAQGG
;
A
#
# COMPACT_ATOMS: atom_id res chain seq x y z
N THR A 1 26.70 11.99 9.35
CA THR A 1 27.43 13.21 8.93
C THR A 1 26.44 14.11 8.21
N GLU A 2 25.97 15.15 8.89
CA GLU A 2 25.11 16.16 8.23
C GLU A 2 25.91 16.86 7.13
N LYS A 3 25.33 16.96 5.93
CA LYS A 3 25.94 17.72 4.83
C LYS A 3 25.86 19.21 5.17
N MET A 4 26.99 19.92 5.11
CA MET A 4 27.01 21.39 5.26
C MET A 4 26.03 22.04 4.28
N THR A 5 25.27 23.03 4.76
CA THR A 5 24.38 23.84 3.92
C THR A 5 25.19 24.67 2.93
N GLU A 6 24.53 25.17 1.89
CA GLU A 6 25.21 26.01 0.89
C GLU A 6 25.58 27.38 1.49
N ALA A 7 24.72 27.92 2.35
CA ALA A 7 25.00 29.16 3.07
C ALA A 7 26.20 29.02 4.02
N HIS A 8 26.38 27.85 4.65
CA HIS A 8 27.55 27.58 5.47
C HIS A 8 28.85 27.59 4.66
N LYS A 9 28.86 26.98 3.47
CA LYS A 9 30.01 27.03 2.56
C LYS A 9 30.31 28.46 2.08
N GLN A 10 29.27 29.22 1.78
CA GLN A 10 29.39 30.62 1.39
C GLN A 10 29.93 31.49 2.51
N LEU A 11 29.52 31.25 3.76
CA LEU A 11 30.07 31.93 4.94
C LEU A 11 31.58 31.67 5.09
N LEU A 12 32.01 30.42 4.97
CA LEU A 12 33.44 30.05 5.01
C LEU A 12 34.22 30.72 3.88
N SER A 13 33.69 30.68 2.66
CA SER A 13 34.31 31.31 1.49
C SER A 13 34.40 32.83 1.64
N PHE A 14 33.37 33.44 2.23
CA PHE A 14 33.33 34.86 2.52
C PHE A 14 34.36 35.26 3.59
N GLN A 15 34.43 34.52 4.70
CA GLN A 15 35.42 34.74 5.76
C GLN A 15 36.85 34.64 5.22
N GLN A 16 37.12 33.64 4.36
CA GLN A 16 38.43 33.51 3.70
C GLN A 16 38.73 34.72 2.82
N ARG A 17 37.77 35.16 2.00
CA ARG A 17 37.94 36.34 1.14
C ARG A 17 38.24 37.61 1.94
N ILE A 18 37.57 37.81 3.08
CA ILE A 18 37.82 38.94 3.98
C ILE A 18 39.24 38.88 4.57
N ALA A 19 39.70 37.69 4.96
CA ALA A 19 41.07 37.50 5.43
C ALA A 19 42.10 37.81 4.33
N ASP A 20 41.86 37.37 3.11
CA ASP A 20 42.77 37.58 1.97
C ASP A 20 42.87 39.03 1.52
N LEU A 21 41.86 39.86 1.81
CA LEU A 21 41.84 41.30 1.51
C LEU A 21 42.60 42.14 2.56
N SER A 22 42.88 41.57 3.74
CA SER A 22 43.53 42.29 4.82
C SER A 22 44.98 42.65 4.46
N GLY A 23 45.33 43.93 4.53
CA GLY A 23 46.69 44.43 4.25
C GLY A 23 47.03 44.65 2.77
N LYS A 24 46.06 44.51 1.85
CA LYS A 24 46.24 44.81 0.41
C LYS A 24 45.74 46.20 0.04
N LYS A 25 46.21 46.72 -1.10
CA LYS A 25 45.62 47.92 -1.72
C LYS A 25 44.30 47.52 -2.38
N LEU A 26 43.21 47.99 -1.82
CA LEU A 26 41.86 47.58 -2.19
C LEU A 26 41.29 48.42 -3.34
N THR A 27 40.49 47.77 -4.17
CA THR A 27 39.57 48.45 -5.09
C THR A 27 38.39 49.06 -4.32
N ALA A 28 37.64 49.96 -4.97
CA ALA A 28 36.44 50.56 -4.38
C ALA A 28 35.40 49.50 -3.98
N ASP A 29 35.23 48.46 -4.80
CA ASP A 29 34.29 47.36 -4.54
C ASP A 29 34.71 46.53 -3.33
N GLU A 30 36.01 46.23 -3.18
CA GLU A 30 36.53 45.50 -2.02
C GLU A 30 36.44 46.31 -0.72
N GLN A 31 36.60 47.63 -0.78
CA GLN A 31 36.36 48.51 0.36
C GLN A 31 34.89 48.48 0.80
N SER A 32 33.95 48.49 -0.16
CA SER A 32 32.53 48.35 0.13
C SER A 32 32.21 47.00 0.80
N VAL A 33 32.74 45.90 0.27
CA VAL A 33 32.54 44.56 0.86
C VAL A 33 33.10 44.48 2.29
N LEU A 34 34.26 45.10 2.57
CA LEU A 34 34.81 45.15 3.93
C LEU A 34 33.99 46.04 4.86
N ALA A 35 33.44 47.15 4.37
CA ALA A 35 32.58 48.04 5.15
C ALA A 35 31.28 47.33 5.58
N HIS A 36 30.72 46.47 4.73
CA HIS A 36 29.49 45.71 5.00
C HIS A 36 29.75 44.29 5.49
N LYS A 37 30.98 43.95 5.90
CA LYS A 37 31.36 42.55 6.20
C LYS A 37 30.49 41.89 7.27
N ASP A 38 30.14 42.64 8.31
CA ASP A 38 29.40 42.10 9.46
C ASP A 38 27.92 41.87 9.08
N GLU A 39 27.35 42.74 8.25
CA GLU A 39 26.01 42.59 7.70
C GLU A 39 25.91 41.35 6.79
N ILE A 40 26.89 41.17 5.90
CA ILE A 40 26.96 40.03 4.99
C ILE A 40 27.15 38.73 5.78
N ALA A 41 28.07 38.71 6.76
CA ALA A 41 28.30 37.53 7.60
C ALA A 41 27.04 37.16 8.39
N LEU A 42 26.35 38.13 8.98
CA LEU A 42 25.10 37.90 9.71
C LEU A 42 23.98 37.39 8.79
N ALA A 43 23.87 37.92 7.57
CA ALA A 43 22.89 37.44 6.60
C ALA A 43 23.16 35.98 6.17
N LEU A 44 24.42 35.63 5.90
CA LEU A 44 24.83 34.26 5.58
C LEU A 44 24.59 33.31 6.75
N GLN A 45 24.85 33.73 7.99
CA GLN A 45 24.58 32.92 9.17
C GLN A 45 23.08 32.67 9.37
N LYS A 46 22.23 33.69 9.19
CA LYS A 46 20.76 33.52 9.26
C LYS A 46 20.25 32.59 8.16
N LEU A 47 20.82 32.69 6.96
CA LEU A 47 20.48 31.81 5.86
C LEU A 47 20.90 30.36 6.14
N ASP A 48 22.06 30.14 6.76
CA ASP A 48 22.51 28.81 7.20
C ASP A 48 21.54 28.18 8.19
N ILE A 49 21.15 28.90 9.25
CA ILE A 49 20.16 28.43 10.23
C ILE A 49 18.83 28.07 9.54
N SER A 50 18.32 28.96 8.68
CA SER A 50 17.08 28.70 7.93
C SER A 50 17.17 27.48 7.01
N GLN A 51 18.32 27.29 6.35
CA GLN A 51 18.56 26.10 5.52
C GLN A 51 18.62 24.82 6.37
N GLN A 52 19.25 24.86 7.55
CA GLN A 52 19.28 23.73 8.50
C GLN A 52 17.86 23.39 8.99
N ASP A 53 17.09 24.40 9.42
CA ASP A 53 15.71 24.22 9.88
C ASP A 53 14.83 23.59 8.79
N LEU A 54 14.94 24.07 7.54
CA LEU A 54 14.20 23.53 6.42
C LEU A 54 14.59 22.08 6.12
N GLN A 55 15.89 21.75 6.15
CA GLN A 55 16.37 20.37 5.98
C GLN A 55 15.82 19.45 7.07
N HIS A 56 15.83 19.91 8.32
CA HIS A 56 15.29 19.15 9.45
C HIS A 56 13.77 18.95 9.33
N GLN A 57 13.01 19.99 8.96
CA GLN A 57 11.57 19.87 8.71
C GLN A 57 11.25 18.88 7.59
N ASN A 58 12.02 18.92 6.50
CA ASN A 58 11.87 17.96 5.41
C ASN A 58 12.16 16.53 5.86
N ALA A 59 13.23 16.31 6.63
CA ALA A 59 13.55 15.00 7.20
C ALA A 59 12.42 14.48 8.12
N LEU A 60 11.84 15.35 8.95
CA LEU A 60 10.69 15.02 9.78
C LEU A 60 9.45 14.69 8.97
N ASN A 61 9.18 15.43 7.89
CA ASN A 61 8.03 15.16 7.03
C ASN A 61 8.18 13.82 6.30
N GLU A 62 9.38 13.51 5.81
CA GLU A 62 9.67 12.20 5.22
C GLU A 62 9.56 11.07 6.25
N LEU A 63 10.03 11.29 7.48
CA LEU A 63 9.84 10.34 8.58
C LEU A 63 8.36 10.11 8.90
N LYS A 64 7.54 11.18 8.95
CA LYS A 64 6.08 11.07 9.16
C LYS A 64 5.40 10.28 8.04
N LYS A 65 5.72 10.59 6.78
CA LYS A 65 5.21 9.83 5.62
C LYS A 65 5.59 8.35 5.73
N LYS A 66 6.86 8.06 6.01
CA LYS A 66 7.34 6.68 6.19
C LYS A 66 6.64 5.98 7.33
N THR A 67 6.41 6.66 8.44
CA THR A 67 5.67 6.12 9.59
C THR A 67 4.24 5.78 9.21
N LEU A 68 3.53 6.67 8.50
CA LEU A 68 2.17 6.39 8.02
C LEU A 68 2.14 5.18 7.08
N THR A 69 3.10 5.07 6.16
CA THR A 69 3.22 3.91 5.27
C THR A 69 3.45 2.63 6.05
N LEU A 70 4.41 2.62 6.98
CA LEU A 70 4.73 1.42 7.77
C LEU A 70 3.56 1.00 8.67
N THR A 71 2.89 1.94 9.33
CA THR A 71 1.71 1.64 10.15
C THR A 71 0.56 1.11 9.31
N SER A 72 0.35 1.63 8.10
CA SER A 72 -0.65 1.08 7.17
C SER A 72 -0.30 -0.35 6.75
N GLN A 73 0.96 -0.62 6.43
CA GLN A 73 1.42 -1.96 6.06
C GLN A 73 1.23 -2.97 7.22
N LEU A 74 1.59 -2.59 8.45
CA LEU A 74 1.38 -3.42 9.63
C LEU A 74 -0.11 -3.70 9.88
N ALA A 75 -0.97 -2.69 9.73
CA ALA A 75 -2.42 -2.88 9.88
C ALA A 75 -2.98 -3.85 8.82
N ASP A 76 -2.51 -3.77 7.57
CA ASP A 76 -2.90 -4.68 6.49
C ASP A 76 -2.42 -6.12 6.78
N GLU A 77 -1.19 -6.28 7.27
CA GLU A 77 -0.65 -7.58 7.68
C GLU A 77 -1.44 -8.20 8.83
N GLU A 78 -1.71 -7.44 9.89
CA GLU A 78 -2.52 -7.89 11.02
C GLU A 78 -3.93 -8.30 10.58
N SER A 79 -4.54 -7.55 9.66
CA SER A 79 -5.84 -7.89 9.08
C SER A 79 -5.80 -9.21 8.33
N ARG A 80 -4.78 -9.42 7.48
CA ARG A 80 -4.58 -10.67 6.75
C ARG A 80 -4.38 -11.87 7.68
N VAL A 81 -3.56 -11.73 8.72
CA VAL A 81 -3.34 -12.78 9.72
C VAL A 81 -4.63 -13.11 10.45
N ARG A 82 -5.41 -12.10 10.88
CA ARG A 82 -6.72 -12.32 11.52
C ARG A 82 -7.69 -13.06 10.60
N GLN A 83 -7.74 -12.70 9.31
CA GLN A 83 -8.58 -13.37 8.33
C GLN A 83 -8.17 -14.83 8.13
N GLN A 84 -6.86 -15.11 8.04
CA GLN A 84 -6.34 -16.48 7.95
C GLN A 84 -6.71 -17.31 9.18
N HIS A 85 -6.55 -16.76 10.39
CA HIS A 85 -6.95 -17.44 11.62
C HIS A 85 -8.45 -17.70 11.68
N ALA A 86 -9.28 -16.71 11.34
CA ALA A 86 -10.73 -16.86 11.31
C ALA A 86 -11.16 -17.95 10.31
N MET A 87 -10.51 -18.00 9.14
CA MET A 87 -10.74 -19.04 8.13
C MET A 87 -10.32 -20.43 8.63
N ALA A 88 -9.15 -20.55 9.24
CA ALA A 88 -8.68 -21.81 9.81
C ALA A 88 -9.65 -22.34 10.89
N LEU A 89 -10.15 -21.46 11.75
CA LEU A 89 -11.16 -21.81 12.76
C LEU A 89 -12.51 -22.18 12.13
N ALA A 90 -12.99 -21.40 11.16
CA ALA A 90 -14.27 -21.63 10.49
C ALA A 90 -14.29 -22.93 9.66
N THR A 91 -13.12 -23.37 9.19
CA THR A 91 -12.95 -24.59 8.38
C THR A 91 -12.41 -25.77 9.20
N MET A 92 -12.23 -25.60 10.51
CA MET A 92 -11.75 -26.66 11.38
C MET A 92 -12.70 -27.87 11.34
N GLY A 93 -12.15 -29.05 11.05
CA GLY A 93 -12.94 -30.28 10.91
C GLY A 93 -13.61 -30.47 9.54
N MET A 94 -13.51 -29.50 8.62
CA MET A 94 -13.88 -29.72 7.22
C MET A 94 -12.83 -30.58 6.51
N GLY A 95 -13.27 -31.47 5.62
CA GLY A 95 -12.37 -32.14 4.68
C GLY A 95 -11.79 -31.15 3.65
N ASP A 96 -10.63 -31.47 3.07
CA ASP A 96 -9.89 -30.56 2.18
C ASP A 96 -10.75 -30.01 1.02
N GLN A 97 -11.63 -30.84 0.44
CA GLN A 97 -12.56 -30.40 -0.61
C GLN A 97 -13.54 -29.34 -0.10
N GLN A 98 -14.16 -29.54 1.06
CA GLN A 98 -15.12 -28.58 1.62
C GLN A 98 -14.42 -27.31 2.09
N ARG A 99 -13.21 -27.43 2.66
CA ARG A 99 -12.36 -26.29 2.99
C ARG A 99 -12.06 -25.47 1.74
N GLY A 100 -11.54 -26.09 0.69
CA GLY A 100 -11.25 -25.42 -0.58
C GLY A 100 -12.48 -24.73 -1.17
N ARG A 101 -13.67 -25.35 -1.01
CA ARG A 101 -14.91 -24.73 -1.50
C ARG A 101 -15.34 -23.51 -0.72
N TYR A 102 -15.18 -23.56 0.60
CA TYR A 102 -15.43 -22.44 1.48
C TYR A 102 -14.47 -21.27 1.18
N GLU A 103 -13.18 -21.57 1.02
CA GLU A 103 -12.14 -20.59 0.69
C GLU A 103 -12.45 -19.85 -0.62
N GLU A 104 -12.80 -20.58 -1.68
CA GLU A 104 -13.07 -19.95 -2.98
C GLU A 104 -14.34 -19.08 -2.95
N ARG A 105 -15.41 -19.55 -2.29
CA ARG A 105 -16.61 -18.75 -2.07
C ARG A 105 -16.30 -17.47 -1.29
N LEU A 106 -15.47 -17.57 -0.25
CA LEU A 106 -15.05 -16.42 0.55
C LEU A 106 -14.26 -15.40 -0.29
N LYS A 107 -13.31 -15.86 -1.13
CA LYS A 107 -12.56 -14.99 -2.05
C LYS A 107 -13.48 -14.25 -3.02
N ILE A 108 -14.50 -14.92 -3.58
CA ILE A 108 -15.49 -14.29 -4.47
C ILE A 108 -16.21 -13.14 -3.74
N GLN A 109 -16.63 -13.36 -2.50
CA GLN A 109 -17.32 -12.35 -1.68
C GLN A 109 -16.39 -11.19 -1.27
N GLN A 110 -15.16 -11.48 -0.86
CA GLN A 110 -14.17 -10.48 -0.49
C GLN A 110 -13.85 -9.56 -1.67
N HIS A 111 -13.62 -10.12 -2.86
CA HIS A 111 -13.33 -9.34 -4.05
C HIS A 111 -14.48 -8.37 -4.40
N TYR A 112 -15.74 -8.80 -4.27
CA TYR A 112 -16.88 -7.90 -4.45
C TYR A 112 -16.88 -6.76 -3.42
N GLN A 113 -16.62 -7.07 -2.15
CA GLN A 113 -16.59 -6.06 -1.09
C GLN A 113 -15.48 -5.02 -1.32
N GLU A 114 -14.31 -5.44 -1.79
CA GLU A 114 -13.21 -4.55 -2.17
C GLU A 114 -13.61 -3.58 -3.29
N GLN A 115 -14.23 -4.10 -4.36
CA GLN A 115 -14.72 -3.29 -5.49
C GLN A 115 -15.82 -2.31 -5.06
N LEU A 116 -16.74 -2.76 -4.19
CA LEU A 116 -17.81 -1.91 -3.68
C LEU A 116 -17.27 -0.76 -2.81
N GLU A 117 -16.31 -1.04 -1.93
CA GLU A 117 -15.69 0.00 -1.10
C GLU A 117 -14.82 0.94 -1.95
N GLN A 118 -14.15 0.46 -3.00
CA GLN A 118 -13.46 1.33 -3.95
C GLN A 118 -14.44 2.26 -4.68
N LEU A 119 -15.53 1.72 -5.25
CA LEU A 119 -16.59 2.51 -5.88
C LEU A 119 -17.13 3.58 -4.93
N LYS A 120 -17.42 3.21 -3.68
CA LYS A 120 -17.91 4.11 -2.64
C LYS A 120 -16.92 5.24 -2.31
N ARG A 121 -15.63 4.93 -2.14
CA ARG A 121 -14.59 5.94 -1.88
C ARG A 121 -14.47 6.91 -3.05
N ASP A 122 -14.38 6.40 -4.26
CA ASP A 122 -14.22 7.21 -5.48
C ASP A 122 -15.45 8.10 -5.72
N SER A 123 -16.64 7.56 -5.53
CA SER A 123 -17.90 8.32 -5.66
C SER A 123 -18.03 9.41 -4.60
N LYS A 124 -17.59 9.17 -3.36
CA LYS A 124 -17.56 10.22 -2.33
C LYS A 124 -16.58 11.33 -2.69
N ALA A 125 -15.37 10.99 -3.14
CA ALA A 125 -14.36 11.96 -3.54
C ALA A 125 -14.81 12.82 -4.73
N LYS A 126 -15.59 12.24 -5.65
CA LYS A 126 -16.10 12.93 -6.84
C LYS A 126 -17.49 13.56 -6.66
N GLY A 127 -18.10 13.45 -5.47
CA GLY A 127 -19.44 13.97 -5.20
C GLY A 127 -20.58 13.24 -5.94
N THR A 128 -20.34 12.05 -6.49
CA THR A 128 -21.35 11.23 -7.19
C THR A 128 -21.98 10.16 -6.30
N TYR A 129 -21.60 10.10 -5.03
CA TYR A 129 -22.16 9.13 -4.09
C TYR A 129 -23.67 9.35 -3.92
N GLY A 130 -24.45 8.29 -4.12
CA GLY A 130 -25.91 8.33 -4.04
C GLY A 130 -26.63 8.80 -5.32
N SER A 131 -25.90 9.04 -6.42
CA SER A 131 -26.52 9.26 -7.73
C SER A 131 -27.14 7.98 -8.31
N ASP A 132 -27.91 8.11 -9.40
CA ASP A 132 -28.42 6.96 -10.14
C ASP A 132 -27.29 6.13 -10.76
N GLU A 133 -26.26 6.78 -11.28
CA GLU A 133 -25.08 6.11 -11.84
C GLU A 133 -24.33 5.29 -10.77
N TYR A 134 -24.22 5.81 -9.54
CA TYR A 134 -23.66 5.06 -8.42
C TYR A 134 -24.48 3.80 -8.11
N ARG A 135 -25.81 3.94 -8.03
CA ARG A 135 -26.72 2.79 -7.80
C ARG A 135 -26.63 1.76 -8.92
N GLN A 136 -26.54 2.19 -10.18
CA GLN A 136 -26.38 1.29 -11.33
C GLN A 136 -25.03 0.56 -11.26
N ALA A 137 -23.95 1.25 -10.91
CA ALA A 137 -22.64 0.62 -10.72
C ALA A 137 -22.65 -0.41 -9.58
N GLU A 138 -23.30 -0.09 -8.45
CA GLU A 138 -23.48 -1.04 -7.33
C GLU A 138 -24.29 -2.28 -7.76
N GLN A 139 -25.37 -2.10 -8.50
CA GLN A 139 -26.16 -3.20 -9.06
C GLN A 139 -25.36 -4.07 -10.03
N ALA A 140 -24.53 -3.46 -10.89
CA ALA A 140 -23.67 -4.19 -11.81
C ALA A 140 -22.63 -5.04 -11.07
N LEU A 141 -22.00 -4.48 -10.02
CA LEU A 141 -21.10 -5.23 -9.15
C LEU A 141 -21.83 -6.40 -8.47
N LYS A 142 -23.05 -6.18 -7.95
CA LYS A 142 -23.85 -7.23 -7.32
C LYS A 142 -24.22 -8.33 -8.31
N GLY A 143 -24.65 -7.97 -9.52
CA GLY A 143 -24.94 -8.94 -10.57
C GLY A 143 -23.71 -9.76 -10.99
N SER A 144 -22.52 -9.16 -10.94
CA SER A 144 -21.26 -9.89 -11.15
C SER A 144 -20.99 -10.90 -10.03
N LEU A 145 -21.18 -10.49 -8.76
CA LEU A 145 -21.08 -11.39 -7.61
C LEU A 145 -22.02 -12.59 -7.76
N ASP A 146 -23.30 -12.33 -8.05
CA ASP A 146 -24.33 -13.37 -8.15
C ASP A 146 -24.01 -14.38 -9.26
N ARG A 147 -23.55 -13.91 -10.43
CA ARG A 147 -23.09 -14.79 -11.52
C ARG A 147 -21.92 -15.67 -11.10
N ARG A 148 -20.88 -15.10 -10.49
CA ARG A 148 -19.70 -15.87 -10.06
C ARG A 148 -20.04 -16.92 -9.00
N LEU A 149 -20.93 -16.58 -8.07
CA LEU A 149 -21.41 -17.54 -7.07
C LEU A 149 -22.24 -18.66 -7.69
N ALA A 150 -23.07 -18.36 -8.69
CA ALA A 150 -23.86 -19.36 -9.41
C ALA A 150 -22.96 -20.31 -10.23
N GLU A 151 -21.99 -19.76 -10.96
CA GLU A 151 -20.98 -20.54 -11.71
C GLU A 151 -20.18 -21.44 -10.77
N TRP A 152 -19.77 -20.93 -9.62
CA TRP A 152 -19.07 -21.69 -8.60
C TRP A 152 -19.93 -22.83 -8.02
N ALA A 153 -21.23 -22.59 -7.79
CA ALA A 153 -22.14 -23.61 -7.32
C ALA A 153 -22.36 -24.71 -8.37
N ASP A 154 -22.58 -24.33 -9.64
CA ASP A 154 -22.74 -25.26 -10.76
C ASP A 154 -21.50 -26.14 -10.97
N TYR A 155 -20.30 -25.54 -10.93
CA TYR A 155 -19.04 -26.27 -11.02
C TYR A 155 -18.94 -27.36 -9.93
N ASN A 156 -19.23 -27.01 -8.67
CA ASN A 156 -19.16 -27.98 -7.58
C ASN A 156 -20.19 -29.09 -7.70
N ALA A 157 -21.40 -28.78 -8.17
CA ALA A 157 -22.42 -29.80 -8.43
C ALA A 157 -21.96 -30.80 -9.49
N LYS A 158 -21.28 -30.33 -10.55
CA LYS A 158 -20.69 -31.19 -11.58
C LYS A 158 -19.54 -32.05 -11.04
N VAL A 159 -18.70 -31.49 -10.18
CA VAL A 159 -17.63 -32.25 -9.49
C VAL A 159 -18.23 -33.36 -8.63
N ASP A 160 -19.27 -33.07 -7.85
CA ASP A 160 -19.93 -34.06 -6.98
C ASP A 160 -20.60 -35.17 -7.79
N ALA A 161 -21.28 -34.83 -8.89
CA ALA A 161 -21.90 -35.80 -9.78
C ALA A 161 -20.87 -36.75 -10.42
N ALA A 162 -19.81 -36.17 -11.01
CA ALA A 162 -18.71 -36.97 -11.56
C ALA A 162 -18.06 -37.85 -10.49
N GLN A 163 -17.95 -37.34 -9.25
CA GLN A 163 -17.39 -38.10 -8.13
C GLN A 163 -18.23 -39.33 -7.76
N GLY A 164 -19.55 -39.17 -7.69
CA GLY A 164 -20.47 -40.28 -7.41
C GLY A 164 -20.49 -41.34 -8.51
N ASP A 165 -20.45 -40.92 -9.78
CA ASP A 165 -20.49 -41.83 -10.93
C ASP A 165 -19.28 -42.77 -10.96
N TRP A 166 -18.07 -42.27 -10.70
CA TRP A 166 -16.87 -43.12 -10.70
C TRP A 166 -16.85 -44.09 -9.52
N THR A 167 -17.31 -43.68 -8.32
CA THR A 167 -17.36 -44.58 -7.15
C THR A 167 -18.37 -45.70 -7.37
N LEU A 168 -19.52 -45.36 -7.96
CA LEU A 168 -20.53 -46.34 -8.31
C LEU A 168 -20.03 -47.31 -9.40
N GLY A 169 -19.30 -46.80 -10.40
CA GLY A 169 -18.67 -47.64 -11.43
C GLY A 169 -17.63 -48.60 -10.87
N ALA A 170 -16.74 -48.12 -9.98
CA ALA A 170 -15.73 -48.94 -9.31
C ALA A 170 -16.37 -50.03 -8.43
N SER A 171 -17.43 -49.70 -7.69
CA SER A 171 -18.18 -50.65 -6.85
C SER A 171 -18.79 -51.76 -7.70
N ARG A 172 -19.45 -51.40 -8.82
CA ARG A 172 -20.00 -52.38 -9.77
C ARG A 172 -18.93 -53.27 -10.40
N ALA A 173 -17.75 -52.73 -10.73
CA ALA A 173 -16.66 -53.51 -11.28
C ALA A 173 -16.14 -54.55 -10.26
N LEU A 174 -16.05 -54.15 -8.98
CA LEU A 174 -15.67 -55.06 -7.90
C LEU A 174 -16.73 -56.14 -7.66
N ASP A 175 -18.01 -55.76 -7.58
CA ASP A 175 -19.12 -56.72 -7.43
C ASP A 175 -19.13 -57.74 -8.57
N ASN A 176 -18.94 -57.29 -9.81
CA ASN A 176 -18.84 -58.17 -10.97
C ASN A 176 -17.63 -59.11 -10.89
N PHE A 177 -16.47 -58.62 -10.44
CA PHE A 177 -15.28 -59.45 -10.25
C PHE A 177 -15.51 -60.55 -9.20
N LEU A 178 -16.13 -60.20 -8.06
CA LEU A 178 -16.44 -61.15 -7.00
C LEU A 178 -17.52 -62.16 -7.41
N ALA A 179 -18.52 -61.74 -8.19
CA ALA A 179 -19.56 -62.62 -8.71
C ALA A 179 -19.08 -63.60 -9.79
N GLN A 180 -17.99 -63.30 -10.51
CA GLN A 180 -17.41 -64.16 -11.53
C GLN A 180 -16.27 -65.06 -11.01
N GLY A 181 -15.77 -64.79 -9.79
CA GLY A 181 -14.63 -65.49 -9.17
C GLY A 181 -15.00 -66.48 -8.05
N GLY A 182 -16.28 -66.86 -7.92
CA GLY A 182 -16.79 -67.84 -6.95
C GLY A 182 -17.25 -69.14 -7.61
#